data_AF-A0A953WPI5-F1
#
_entry.id   AF-A0A953WPI5-F1
#
_cell.length_a   1.000
_cell.length_b   1.000
_cell.length_c   1.000
_cell.angle_alpha   90.00
_cell.angle_beta   90.00
_cell.angle_gamma   90.00
#
_symmetry.space_group_name_H-M   'P 1'
#
loop_
_entity.id
_entity.type
_entity.pdbx_description
1 polymer ?
#
loop_
_entity_poly.entity_id
_entity_poly.type
_entity_poly.pdbx_seq_one_letter_code
_entity_poly.pdbx_strand_id
1 'polypeptide(L)'
;MTFVDPQHAFEASYPSKTARFRHDLTNDPLFEIDRILKLIASVPPKSIEYNSANISHDHDPAKMPSNGLSPEETVRNIADINSWLVVMNIEQDPEYNAMMQRCLADIAPHVLEKTGPMNLIQGYIFVSSPHATTPFHMDPEHNI
;
A
#
# COMPACT_ATOMS: atom_id res chain seq x y z
N MET A 1 -6.35 -4.72 -18.86
CA MET A 1 -5.34 -5.31 -17.97
C MET A 1 -4.64 -4.16 -17.30
N THR A 2 -4.55 -4.20 -15.99
CA THR A 2 -3.83 -3.22 -15.19
C THR A 2 -2.35 -3.56 -15.13
N PHE A 3 -2.02 -4.86 -15.10
CA PHE A 3 -0.67 -5.35 -15.18
C PHE A 3 -0.30 -5.71 -16.62
N VAL A 4 0.93 -5.38 -17.03
CA VAL A 4 1.42 -5.60 -18.38
C VAL A 4 2.25 -6.88 -18.40
N ASP A 5 1.70 -7.90 -19.06
CA ASP A 5 2.28 -9.24 -19.20
C ASP A 5 2.76 -9.86 -17.86
N PRO A 6 1.94 -9.85 -16.79
CA PRO A 6 2.37 -10.34 -15.47
C PRO A 6 2.70 -11.84 -15.48
N GLN A 7 2.18 -12.58 -16.46
CA GLN A 7 2.27 -14.04 -16.49
C GLN A 7 3.71 -14.55 -16.45
N HIS A 8 4.60 -13.97 -17.24
CA HIS A 8 5.99 -14.42 -17.31
C HIS A 8 6.72 -14.25 -15.96
N ALA A 9 6.39 -13.19 -15.22
CA ALA A 9 6.94 -12.95 -13.89
C ALA A 9 6.40 -13.95 -12.86
N PHE A 10 5.09 -14.25 -12.90
CA PHE A 10 4.45 -15.16 -11.94
C PHE A 10 4.83 -16.63 -12.17
N GLU A 11 4.86 -17.11 -13.42
CA GLU A 11 5.28 -18.49 -13.74
C GLU A 11 6.69 -18.80 -13.22
N ALA A 12 7.61 -17.84 -13.32
CA ALA A 12 9.02 -18.04 -12.98
C ALA A 12 9.32 -17.92 -11.47
N SER A 13 8.51 -17.15 -10.74
CA SER A 13 8.86 -16.71 -9.38
C SER A 13 7.83 -17.02 -8.31
N TYR A 14 6.53 -17.06 -8.61
CA TYR A 14 5.51 -17.32 -7.60
C TYR A 14 5.52 -18.80 -7.17
N PRO A 15 5.42 -19.14 -5.86
CA PRO A 15 5.18 -18.25 -4.71
C PRO A 15 6.42 -17.84 -3.90
N SER A 16 7.62 -18.34 -4.22
CA SER A 16 8.77 -18.31 -3.31
C SER A 16 9.94 -17.42 -3.73
N LYS A 17 9.85 -16.77 -4.88
CA LYS A 17 10.85 -15.82 -5.38
C LYS A 17 10.21 -14.48 -5.71
N THR A 18 11.04 -13.45 -5.80
CA THR A 18 10.61 -12.12 -6.23
C THR A 18 10.64 -12.00 -7.76
N ALA A 19 9.81 -11.13 -8.30
CA ALA A 19 9.83 -10.75 -9.71
C ALA A 19 9.48 -9.26 -9.86
N ARG A 20 9.76 -8.71 -11.05
CA ARG A 20 9.30 -7.37 -11.44
C ARG A 20 8.49 -7.49 -12.71
N PHE A 21 7.39 -6.77 -12.77
CA PHE A 21 6.56 -6.60 -13.95
C PHE A 21 6.07 -5.14 -14.03
N ARG A 22 5.49 -4.75 -15.16
CA ARG A 22 5.01 -3.38 -15.38
C ARG A 22 3.51 -3.30 -15.08
N HIS A 23 3.04 -2.12 -14.71
CA HIS A 23 1.61 -1.83 -14.50
C HIS A 23 1.25 -0.48 -15.11
N ASP A 24 -0.04 -0.23 -15.29
CA ASP A 24 -0.59 1.01 -15.87
C ASP A 24 -1.45 1.79 -14.85
N LEU A 25 -0.93 1.94 -13.63
CA LEU A 25 -1.63 2.63 -12.53
C LEU A 25 -1.17 4.09 -12.35
N THR A 26 -0.15 4.52 -13.09
CA THR A 26 0.52 5.82 -12.88
C THR A 26 -0.43 7.01 -12.99
N ASN A 27 -1.45 6.92 -13.84
CA ASN A 27 -2.42 7.99 -14.08
C ASN A 27 -3.83 7.65 -13.55
N ASP A 28 -3.97 6.62 -12.70
CA ASP A 28 -5.27 6.30 -12.13
C ASP A 28 -5.65 7.39 -11.10
N PRO A 29 -6.80 8.08 -11.26
CA PRO A 29 -7.22 9.15 -10.36
C PRO A 29 -7.34 8.74 -8.89
N LEU A 30 -7.40 7.43 -8.60
CA LEU A 30 -7.38 6.90 -7.23
C LEU A 30 -6.07 7.18 -6.49
N PHE A 31 -4.99 7.50 -7.18
CA PHE A 31 -3.70 7.85 -6.56
C PHE A 31 -3.43 9.36 -6.53
N GLU A 32 -4.36 10.19 -6.97
CA GLU A 32 -4.26 11.64 -6.80
C GLU A 32 -4.46 12.04 -5.33
N ILE A 33 -3.71 13.06 -4.89
CA ILE A 33 -3.73 13.53 -3.49
C ILE A 33 -5.14 13.86 -3.01
N ASP A 34 -5.94 14.55 -3.82
CA ASP A 34 -7.31 14.91 -3.44
C ASP A 34 -8.20 13.68 -3.25
N ARG A 35 -7.95 12.58 -3.99
CA ARG A 35 -8.69 11.33 -3.82
C ARG A 35 -8.21 10.54 -2.60
N ILE A 36 -6.93 10.58 -2.30
CA ILE A 36 -6.36 10.01 -1.06
C ILE A 36 -6.92 10.73 0.17
N LEU A 37 -7.05 12.05 0.14
CA LEU A 37 -7.65 12.81 1.25
C LEU A 37 -9.12 12.43 1.48
N LYS A 38 -9.89 12.16 0.41
CA LYS A 38 -11.26 11.64 0.54
C LYS A 38 -11.28 10.23 1.14
N LEU A 39 -10.31 9.39 0.81
CA LEU A 39 -10.17 8.06 1.40
C LEU A 39 -9.89 8.15 2.90
N ILE A 40 -8.94 9.01 3.30
CA ILE A 40 -8.60 9.26 4.71
C ILE A 40 -9.85 9.67 5.49
N ALA A 41 -10.69 10.54 4.93
CA ALA A 41 -11.92 10.97 5.58
C ALA A 41 -13.03 9.89 5.63
N SER A 42 -12.97 8.86 4.77
CA SER A 42 -14.02 7.84 4.66
C SER A 42 -13.74 6.59 5.49
N VAL A 43 -12.47 6.25 5.72
CA VAL A 43 -12.09 5.05 6.46
C VAL A 43 -12.19 5.24 7.98
N PRO A 44 -12.40 4.17 8.76
CA PRO A 44 -12.35 4.24 10.22
C PRO A 44 -10.97 4.73 10.70
N PRO A 45 -10.89 5.55 11.78
CA PRO A 45 -9.61 6.07 12.29
C PRO A 45 -8.56 5.00 12.60
N LYS A 46 -8.98 3.79 13.01
CA LYS A 46 -8.10 2.64 13.25
C LYS A 46 -7.36 2.13 12.00
N SER A 47 -7.77 2.57 10.82
CA SER A 47 -7.18 2.19 9.52
C SER A 47 -6.16 3.23 9.06
N ILE A 48 -5.83 4.21 9.90
CA ILE A 48 -4.86 5.26 9.58
C ILE A 48 -3.76 5.22 10.63
N GLU A 49 -2.52 5.09 10.19
CA GLU A 49 -1.34 5.24 11.02
C GLU A 49 -0.42 6.29 10.40
N TYR A 50 0.13 7.18 11.22
CA TYR A 50 0.98 8.26 10.75
C TYR A 50 1.91 8.71 11.87
N ASN A 51 3.16 9.01 11.51
CA ASN A 51 4.21 9.32 12.48
C ASN A 51 5.30 10.20 11.85
N SER A 52 6.14 10.79 12.70
CA SER A 52 7.43 11.36 12.26
C SER A 52 8.33 10.26 11.69
N ALA A 53 9.06 10.57 10.61
CA ALA A 53 9.98 9.65 9.93
C ALA A 53 11.39 9.62 10.56
N ASN A 54 11.64 10.41 11.62
CA ASN A 54 12.93 10.43 12.31
C ASN A 54 13.02 9.32 13.37
N ILE A 55 13.21 8.07 12.94
CA ILE A 55 13.16 6.89 13.82
C ILE A 55 14.50 6.15 13.75
N SER A 56 15.12 5.90 14.91
CA SER A 56 16.25 4.97 15.02
C SER A 56 15.77 3.53 14.82
N HIS A 57 16.59 2.66 14.23
CA HIS A 57 16.22 1.28 13.89
C HIS A 57 15.68 0.43 15.06
N ASP A 58 16.00 0.77 16.31
CA ASP A 58 15.62 0.02 17.52
C ASP A 58 14.31 0.49 18.19
N HIS A 59 13.46 1.24 17.49
CA HIS A 59 12.28 1.85 18.10
C HIS A 59 11.05 0.91 18.14
N ASP A 60 10.29 0.98 19.23
CA ASP A 60 9.01 0.30 19.42
C ASP A 60 7.92 0.97 18.55
N PRO A 61 7.30 0.26 17.58
CA PRO A 61 6.25 0.84 16.73
C PRO A 61 5.08 1.44 17.53
N ALA A 62 4.78 0.90 18.71
CA ALA A 62 3.69 1.38 19.55
C ALA A 62 3.99 2.72 20.26
N LYS A 63 5.22 3.24 20.17
CA LYS A 63 5.66 4.47 20.86
C LYS A 63 6.06 5.60 19.92
N MET A 64 5.75 5.45 18.64
CA MET A 64 6.20 6.38 17.61
C MET A 64 5.71 7.80 17.92
N PRO A 65 6.57 8.82 17.86
CA PRO A 65 6.16 10.17 18.17
C PRO A 65 5.21 10.68 17.09
N SER A 66 4.03 11.13 17.53
CA SER A 66 3.11 11.89 16.68
C SER A 66 3.83 13.13 16.12
N ASN A 67 3.54 13.48 14.87
CA ASN A 67 4.01 14.72 14.25
C ASN A 67 3.19 15.95 14.67
N GLY A 68 2.13 15.77 15.46
CA GLY A 68 1.24 16.84 15.95
C GLY A 68 0.25 17.38 14.91
N LEU A 69 0.12 16.73 13.75
CA LEU A 69 -0.77 17.13 12.65
C LEU A 69 -1.92 16.15 12.49
N SER A 70 -3.02 16.58 11.84
CA SER A 70 -4.05 15.66 11.36
C SER A 70 -3.53 14.76 10.22
N PRO A 71 -4.17 13.63 9.92
CA PRO A 71 -3.89 12.83 8.72
C PRO A 71 -3.90 13.64 7.41
N GLU A 72 -4.89 14.52 7.26
CA GLU A 72 -5.05 15.40 6.09
C GLU A 72 -3.93 16.44 6.01
N GLU A 73 -3.60 17.08 7.13
CA GLU A 73 -2.48 18.01 7.22
C GLU A 73 -1.16 17.31 6.93
N THR A 74 -0.98 16.09 7.41
CA THR A 74 0.20 15.26 7.15
C THR A 74 0.36 14.99 5.66
N VAL A 75 -0.68 14.53 4.95
CA VAL A 75 -0.61 14.26 3.51
C VAL A 75 -0.35 15.53 2.70
N ARG A 76 -1.00 16.66 3.03
CA ARG A 76 -0.80 17.92 2.29
C ARG A 76 0.62 18.47 2.41
N ASN A 77 1.27 18.26 3.55
CA ASN A 77 2.60 18.78 3.81
C ASN A 77 3.70 17.71 3.71
N ILE A 78 3.37 16.50 3.24
CA ILE A 78 4.25 15.33 3.33
C ILE A 78 5.61 15.56 2.67
N ALA A 79 5.72 16.44 1.67
CA ALA A 79 6.99 16.76 1.04
C ALA A 79 8.03 17.37 2.02
N ASP A 80 7.57 18.05 3.08
CA ASP A 80 8.41 18.97 3.86
C ASP A 80 8.50 18.63 5.37
N ILE A 81 7.67 17.72 5.88
CA ILE A 81 7.50 17.50 7.33
C ILE A 81 8.20 16.26 7.89
N ASN A 82 9.02 15.58 7.07
CA ASN A 82 9.72 14.34 7.44
C ASN A 82 8.81 13.37 8.22
N SER A 83 7.70 12.98 7.61
CA SER A 83 6.67 12.11 8.18
C SER A 83 6.26 11.03 7.18
N TRP A 84 5.50 10.07 7.65
CA TRP A 84 4.82 9.10 6.80
C TRP A 84 3.41 8.85 7.33
N LEU A 85 2.54 8.42 6.43
CA LEU A 85 1.18 7.99 6.70
C LEU A 85 0.88 6.74 5.88
N VAL A 86 0.20 5.78 6.50
CA VAL A 86 -0.41 4.64 5.81
C VAL A 86 -1.92 4.66 6.01
N VAL A 87 -2.65 4.45 4.92
CA VAL A 87 -4.07 4.10 4.95
C VAL A 87 -4.19 2.61 4.73
N MET A 88 -4.60 1.89 5.75
CA MET A 88 -4.76 0.44 5.77
C MET A 88 -6.18 0.04 5.36
N ASN A 89 -6.31 -1.19 4.86
CA ASN A 89 -7.60 -1.79 4.54
C ASN A 89 -8.46 -0.93 3.59
N ILE A 90 -7.83 -0.40 2.54
CA ILE A 90 -8.48 0.51 1.58
C ILE A 90 -9.59 -0.18 0.79
N GLU A 91 -9.67 -1.51 0.79
CA GLU A 91 -10.74 -2.29 0.18
C GLU A 91 -12.12 -2.04 0.82
N GLN A 92 -12.18 -1.35 1.96
CA GLN A 92 -13.42 -0.84 2.54
C GLN A 92 -14.05 0.28 1.70
N ASP A 93 -13.25 0.98 0.91
CA ASP A 93 -13.71 1.94 -0.09
C ASP A 93 -14.02 1.21 -1.41
N PRO A 94 -15.26 1.33 -1.96
CA PRO A 94 -15.67 0.57 -3.13
C PRO A 94 -14.83 0.82 -4.38
N GLU A 95 -14.29 2.02 -4.58
CA GLU A 95 -13.51 2.33 -5.78
C GLU A 95 -12.12 1.68 -5.72
N TYR A 96 -11.49 1.72 -4.55
CA TYR A 96 -10.22 1.02 -4.31
C TYR A 96 -10.40 -0.49 -4.32
N ASN A 97 -11.48 -1.02 -3.75
CA ASN A 97 -11.81 -2.44 -3.86
C ASN A 97 -11.91 -2.87 -5.32
N ALA A 98 -12.66 -2.13 -6.14
CA ALA A 98 -12.78 -2.42 -7.56
C ALA A 98 -11.43 -2.34 -8.29
N MET A 99 -10.58 -1.38 -7.96
CA MET A 99 -9.22 -1.29 -8.51
C MET A 99 -8.38 -2.51 -8.15
N MET A 100 -8.36 -2.91 -6.88
CA MET A 100 -7.63 -4.09 -6.43
C MET A 100 -8.12 -5.36 -7.11
N GLN A 101 -9.44 -5.55 -7.23
CA GLN A 101 -10.01 -6.71 -7.91
C GLN A 101 -9.60 -6.76 -9.40
N ARG A 102 -9.54 -5.60 -10.08
CA ARG A 102 -9.02 -5.53 -11.47
C ARG A 102 -7.56 -5.96 -11.55
N CYS A 103 -6.71 -5.48 -10.63
CA CYS A 103 -5.29 -5.87 -10.57
C CYS A 103 -5.13 -7.38 -10.32
N LEU A 104 -5.82 -7.91 -9.31
CA LEU A 104 -5.69 -9.30 -8.90
C LEU A 104 -6.27 -10.28 -9.93
N ALA A 105 -7.28 -9.86 -10.70
CA ALA A 105 -7.82 -10.67 -11.79
C ALA A 105 -6.77 -11.01 -12.85
N ASP A 106 -5.80 -10.12 -13.11
CA ASP A 106 -4.73 -10.34 -14.10
C ASP A 106 -3.76 -11.48 -13.69
N ILE A 107 -3.73 -11.87 -12.39
CA ILE A 107 -2.82 -12.90 -11.86
C ILE A 107 -3.53 -14.08 -11.20
N ALA A 108 -4.84 -13.98 -10.96
CA ALA A 108 -5.62 -14.96 -10.23
C ALA A 108 -5.47 -16.42 -10.73
N PRO A 109 -5.39 -16.70 -12.06
CA PRO A 109 -5.18 -18.07 -12.54
C PRO A 109 -3.87 -18.70 -12.04
N HIS A 110 -2.80 -17.92 -11.96
CA HIS A 110 -1.45 -18.39 -11.59
C HIS A 110 -1.33 -18.60 -10.09
N VAL A 111 -1.97 -17.72 -9.31
CA VAL A 111 -2.07 -17.88 -7.86
C VAL A 111 -2.90 -19.13 -7.53
N LEU A 112 -4.07 -19.28 -8.16
CA LEU A 112 -4.97 -20.41 -7.93
C LEU A 112 -4.30 -21.77 -8.19
N GLU A 113 -3.51 -21.87 -9.25
CA GLU A 113 -2.81 -23.11 -9.60
C GLU A 113 -1.72 -23.49 -8.57
N LYS A 114 -1.01 -22.50 -8.01
CA LYS A 114 0.17 -22.75 -7.16
C LYS A 114 -0.12 -22.82 -5.67
N THR A 115 -0.98 -21.94 -5.16
CA THR A 115 -1.22 -21.76 -3.72
C THR A 115 -2.70 -21.78 -3.35
N GLY A 116 -3.59 -21.85 -4.35
CA GLY A 116 -5.04 -21.88 -4.14
C GLY A 116 -5.67 -20.47 -4.15
N PRO A 117 -6.92 -20.33 -3.65
CA PRO A 117 -7.63 -19.07 -3.72
C PRO A 117 -6.97 -17.99 -2.86
N MET A 118 -7.03 -16.74 -3.33
CA MET A 118 -6.70 -15.56 -2.53
C MET A 118 -7.80 -15.35 -1.47
N ASN A 119 -7.43 -15.44 -0.19
CA ASN A 119 -8.41 -15.40 0.90
C ASN A 119 -8.53 -14.02 1.56
N LEU A 120 -7.42 -13.47 2.04
CA LEU A 120 -7.37 -12.19 2.74
C LEU A 120 -6.77 -11.14 1.81
N ILE A 121 -7.63 -10.51 1.01
CA ILE A 121 -7.24 -9.42 0.11
C ILE A 121 -7.31 -8.12 0.91
N GLN A 122 -6.16 -7.46 1.07
CA GLN A 122 -6.04 -6.18 1.78
C GLN A 122 -5.20 -5.22 0.95
N GLY A 123 -5.52 -3.93 1.04
CA GLY A 123 -4.77 -2.88 0.35
C GLY A 123 -4.32 -1.79 1.31
N TYR A 124 -3.14 -1.24 1.03
CA TYR A 124 -2.48 -0.22 1.84
C TYR A 124 -1.98 0.88 0.91
N ILE A 125 -2.20 2.15 1.29
CA ILE A 125 -1.61 3.31 0.61
C ILE A 125 -0.61 3.95 1.53
N PHE A 126 0.65 4.03 1.09
CA PHE A 126 1.72 4.71 1.81
C PHE A 126 1.98 6.08 1.19
N VAL A 127 1.99 7.11 2.03
CA VAL A 127 2.32 8.50 1.67
C VAL A 127 3.48 8.92 2.57
N SER A 128 4.65 9.20 2.00
CA SER A 128 5.85 9.45 2.79
C SER A 128 6.67 10.63 2.27
N SER A 129 7.36 11.29 3.20
CA SER A 129 8.33 12.31 2.87
C SER A 129 9.50 11.72 2.07
N PRO A 130 10.18 12.53 1.24
CA PRO A 130 11.46 12.13 0.67
C PRO A 130 12.42 11.65 1.76
N HIS A 131 13.18 10.59 1.48
CA HIS A 131 14.16 10.00 2.39
C HIS A 131 13.61 9.32 3.66
N ALA A 132 12.28 9.22 3.80
CA ALA A 132 11.69 8.35 4.82
C ALA A 132 12.19 6.91 4.63
N THR A 133 12.53 6.25 5.75
CA THR A 133 13.08 4.89 5.75
C THR A 133 12.15 3.95 6.48
N THR A 134 11.79 2.84 5.85
CA THR A 134 11.12 1.72 6.52
C THR A 134 12.21 0.75 7.02
N PRO A 135 12.27 0.46 8.34
CA PRO A 135 13.22 -0.51 8.88
C PRO A 135 13.08 -1.90 8.25
N PHE A 136 14.14 -2.70 8.32
CA PHE A 136 14.11 -4.07 7.82
C PHE A 136 13.11 -4.94 8.61
N HIS A 137 12.19 -5.60 7.90
CA HIS A 137 11.18 -6.50 8.45
C HIS A 137 10.75 -7.54 7.40
N MET A 138 9.88 -8.46 7.80
CA MET A 138 9.21 -9.42 6.92
C MET A 138 7.72 -9.39 7.22
N ASP A 139 6.93 -9.34 6.15
CA ASP A 139 5.49 -9.51 6.19
C ASP A 139 5.11 -10.98 5.94
N PRO A 140 4.08 -11.52 6.62
CA PRO A 140 3.61 -12.88 6.36
C PRO A 140 2.78 -13.01 5.07
N GLU A 141 2.45 -11.91 4.39
CA GLU A 141 1.63 -11.87 3.17
C GLU A 141 2.44 -12.00 1.86
N HIS A 142 1.74 -12.38 0.78
CA HIS A 142 2.24 -12.20 -0.58
C HIS A 142 1.92 -10.79 -1.08
N ASN A 143 2.94 -9.92 -1.13
CA ASN A 143 2.80 -8.52 -1.56
C ASN A 143 3.04 -8.34 -3.07
N ILE A 144 2.35 -7.37 -3.66
CA ILE A 144 2.46 -6.94 -5.06
C ILE A 144 2.77 -5.45 -5.10
#